data_AF-A0A931DM00-F1
#
_entry.id   AF-A0A931DM00-F1
#
_cell.length_a   1.000
_cell.length_b   1.000
_cell.length_c   1.000
_cell.angle_alpha   90.00
_cell.angle_beta   90.00
_cell.angle_gamma   90.00
#
_symmetry.space_group_name_H-M   'P 1'
#
loop_
_entity.id
_entity.type
_entity.pdbx_description
1 polymer ?
#
loop_
_entity_poly.entity_id
_entity_poly.type
_entity_poly.pdbx_seq_one_letter_code
_entity_poly.pdbx_strand_id
1 'polypeptide(L)'
;MTPGTLVLLHPPYACSGAWGDVPEALRADGLDVVAPDVPDSSGPRYVARASLVISATAATAPLVLVARGGAGPLLPAVALAQRAAHRAVGGYVFVDAELPRPQHAQRHDHGGQPIPVPPDWPEAPCGYLRTLDAGDAGDDTGQAVREARLRGWPTAERVPAPDLARSLADLISAL
;
A
#
# COMPACT_ATOMS: atom_id res chain seq x y z
N MET A 1 6.54 -10.04 10.99
CA MET A 1 5.89 -9.45 12.19
C MET A 1 4.46 -9.96 12.32
N THR A 2 3.80 -9.81 13.47
CA THR A 2 2.35 -10.07 13.59
C THR A 2 1.58 -8.75 13.43
N PRO A 3 0.83 -8.54 12.33
CA PRO A 3 0.05 -7.33 12.14
C PRO A 3 -1.14 -7.28 13.11
N GLY A 4 -1.57 -6.08 13.50
CA GLY A 4 -2.86 -5.88 14.14
C GLY A 4 -3.97 -5.91 13.09
N THR A 5 -4.00 -4.90 12.21
CA THR A 5 -4.92 -4.81 11.07
C THR A 5 -4.17 -4.53 9.78
N LEU A 6 -4.53 -5.25 8.72
CA LEU A 6 -4.09 -4.98 7.35
C LEU A 6 -5.02 -3.98 6.68
N VAL A 7 -4.46 -2.92 6.10
CA VAL A 7 -5.23 -1.91 5.37
C VAL A 7 -4.88 -1.99 3.89
N LEU A 8 -5.83 -2.43 3.05
CA LEU A 8 -5.65 -2.60 1.62
C LEU A 8 -6.17 -1.39 0.84
N LEU A 9 -5.26 -0.54 0.36
CA LEU A 9 -5.55 0.68 -0.38
C LEU A 9 -5.51 0.42 -1.90
N HIS A 10 -6.68 0.52 -2.53
CA HIS A 10 -6.83 0.36 -3.98
C HIS A 10 -6.27 1.57 -4.75
N PRO A 11 -5.94 1.43 -6.05
CA PRO A 11 -5.49 2.55 -6.87
C PRO A 11 -6.50 3.72 -6.88
N PRO A 12 -6.05 4.99 -6.94
CA PRO A 12 -6.92 6.15 -7.15
C PRO A 12 -7.83 5.96 -8.37
N TYR A 13 -9.05 6.53 -8.32
CA TYR A 13 -10.10 6.40 -9.33
C TYR A 13 -10.62 4.97 -9.58
N ALA A 14 -10.13 3.97 -8.83
CA ALA A 14 -10.74 2.65 -8.75
C ALA A 14 -11.64 2.56 -7.50
N CYS A 15 -11.99 1.33 -7.10
CA CYS A 15 -12.71 1.02 -5.88
C CYS A 15 -12.04 -0.17 -5.16
N SER A 16 -12.52 -0.50 -3.96
CA SER A 16 -12.04 -1.65 -3.19
C SER A 16 -12.12 -2.98 -3.96
N GLY A 17 -13.03 -3.10 -4.93
CA GLY A 17 -13.15 -4.24 -5.84
C GLY A 17 -11.90 -4.53 -6.69
N ALA A 18 -10.96 -3.58 -6.81
CA ALA A 18 -9.66 -3.81 -7.47
C ALA A 18 -8.77 -4.84 -6.74
N TRP A 19 -9.15 -5.25 -5.52
CA TRP A 19 -8.50 -6.33 -4.79
C TRP A 19 -9.10 -7.71 -5.07
N GLY A 20 -10.25 -7.81 -5.75
CA GLY A 20 -10.96 -9.07 -5.94
C GLY A 20 -11.23 -9.75 -4.60
N ASP A 21 -11.00 -11.07 -4.53
CA ASP A 21 -11.24 -11.89 -3.34
C ASP A 21 -10.08 -11.86 -2.31
N VAL A 22 -9.05 -11.05 -2.53
CA VAL A 22 -7.87 -10.97 -1.63
C VAL A 22 -8.25 -10.61 -0.20
N PRO A 23 -9.10 -9.60 0.07
CA PRO A 23 -9.50 -9.26 1.44
C PRO A 23 -10.21 -10.43 2.13
N GLU A 24 -11.09 -11.14 1.42
CA GLU A 24 -11.84 -12.29 1.92
C GLU A 24 -10.92 -13.47 2.20
N ALA A 25 -9.97 -13.76 1.30
CA ALA A 25 -8.98 -14.82 1.48
C ALA A 25 -8.09 -14.59 2.71
N LEU A 26 -7.58 -13.36 2.89
CA LEU A 26 -6.77 -13.01 4.07
C LEU A 26 -7.57 -13.11 5.38
N ARG A 27 -8.86 -12.75 5.37
CA ARG A 27 -9.73 -12.94 6.53
C ARG A 27 -10.03 -14.40 6.82
N ALA A 28 -10.17 -15.23 5.78
CA ALA A 28 -10.31 -16.67 5.94
C ALA A 28 -9.08 -17.31 6.60
N ASP A 29 -7.89 -16.74 6.36
CA ASP A 29 -6.64 -17.10 7.02
C ASP A 29 -6.47 -16.49 8.43
N GLY A 30 -7.51 -15.80 8.94
CA GLY A 30 -7.56 -15.29 10.31
C GLY A 30 -6.95 -13.90 10.53
N LEU A 31 -6.60 -13.18 9.46
CA LEU A 31 -6.06 -11.82 9.54
C LEU A 31 -7.19 -10.79 9.61
N ASP A 32 -7.02 -9.73 10.41
CA ASP A 32 -7.94 -8.60 10.40
C ASP A 32 -7.63 -7.68 9.22
N VAL A 33 -8.60 -7.50 8.32
CA VAL A 33 -8.40 -6.79 7.05
C VAL A 33 -9.48 -5.74 6.81
N VAL A 34 -9.03 -4.51 6.60
CA VAL A 34 -9.84 -3.37 6.18
C VAL A 34 -9.44 -3.00 4.75
N ALA A 35 -10.41 -2.95 3.84
CA ALA A 35 -10.21 -2.46 2.47
C ALA A 35 -11.07 -1.21 2.29
N PRO A 36 -10.55 0.00 2.59
CA PRO A 36 -11.31 1.23 2.46
C PRO A 36 -11.78 1.43 1.02
N ASP A 37 -13.07 1.66 0.82
CA ASP A 37 -13.61 2.04 -0.48
C ASP A 37 -13.60 3.57 -0.62
N VAL A 38 -12.74 4.07 -1.50
CA VAL A 38 -12.46 5.50 -1.69
C VAL A 38 -12.60 5.85 -3.17
N PRO A 39 -13.82 5.75 -3.74
CA PRO A 39 -14.04 6.00 -5.17
C PRO A 39 -13.74 7.45 -5.54
N ASP A 40 -13.34 7.65 -6.80
CA ASP A 40 -13.24 8.95 -7.47
C ASP A 40 -12.38 10.01 -6.75
N SER A 41 -11.33 9.56 -6.06
CA SER A 41 -10.45 10.43 -5.29
C SER A 41 -8.97 10.15 -5.60
N SER A 42 -8.14 11.17 -5.50
CA SER A 42 -6.69 11.11 -5.63
C SER A 42 -6.03 12.15 -4.72
N GLY A 43 -4.73 12.02 -4.51
CA GLY A 43 -3.93 12.99 -3.77
C GLY A 43 -4.47 13.23 -2.34
N PRO A 44 -4.48 14.48 -1.85
CA PRO A 44 -4.89 14.78 -0.47
C PRO A 44 -6.32 14.34 -0.12
N ARG A 45 -7.24 14.38 -1.10
CA ARG A 45 -8.63 13.93 -0.87
C ARG A 45 -8.71 12.42 -0.67
N TYR A 46 -7.89 11.65 -1.37
CA TYR A 46 -7.82 10.21 -1.19
C TYR A 46 -7.30 9.88 0.20
N VAL A 47 -6.19 10.50 0.60
CA VAL A 47 -5.59 10.33 1.94
C VAL A 47 -6.59 10.65 3.04
N ALA A 48 -7.32 11.77 2.92
CA ALA A 48 -8.31 12.18 3.91
C ALA A 48 -9.45 11.15 4.02
N ARG A 49 -10.06 10.75 2.89
CA ARG A 49 -11.16 9.76 2.91
C ARG A 49 -10.70 8.40 3.41
N ALA A 50 -9.57 7.89 2.93
CA ALA A 50 -9.00 6.62 3.40
C ALA A 50 -8.79 6.66 4.92
N SER A 51 -8.21 7.75 5.43
CA SER A 51 -7.95 7.91 6.87
C SER A 51 -9.24 7.99 7.70
N LEU A 52 -10.30 8.61 7.18
CA LEU A 52 -11.62 8.64 7.82
C LEU A 52 -12.25 7.26 7.87
N VAL A 53 -12.21 6.50 6.76
CA VAL A 53 -12.74 5.13 6.73
C VAL A 53 -11.98 4.23 7.70
N ILE A 54 -10.64 4.29 7.72
CA ILE A 54 -9.82 3.54 8.70
C ILE A 54 -10.16 3.96 10.14
N SER A 55 -10.43 5.24 10.39
CA SER A 55 -10.81 5.70 11.74
C SER A 55 -12.21 5.26 12.16
N ALA A 56 -13.10 5.05 11.19
CA ALA A 56 -14.44 4.53 11.42
C ALA A 56 -14.44 3.00 11.64
N THR A 57 -13.34 2.31 11.31
CA THR A 57 -13.17 0.90 11.65
C THR A 57 -12.46 0.75 13.00
N ALA A 58 -12.69 -0.37 13.69
CA ALA A 58 -12.00 -0.70 14.94
C ALA A 58 -10.58 -1.26 14.67
N ALA A 59 -9.83 -0.62 13.78
CA ALA A 59 -8.51 -1.09 13.36
C ALA A 59 -7.52 -1.12 14.53
N THR A 60 -6.89 -2.27 14.74
CA THR A 60 -5.98 -2.57 15.83
C THR A 60 -4.54 -2.32 15.38
N ALA A 61 -3.77 -1.58 16.19
CA ALA A 61 -2.35 -1.37 15.94
C ALA A 61 -1.52 -2.63 16.29
N PRO A 62 -0.38 -2.87 15.63
CA PRO A 62 0.21 -2.05 14.56
C PRO A 62 -0.48 -2.28 13.20
N LEU A 63 -0.73 -1.19 12.47
CA LEU A 63 -1.30 -1.25 11.12
C LEU A 63 -0.24 -1.64 10.10
N VAL A 64 -0.58 -2.51 9.17
CA VAL A 64 0.24 -2.72 7.96
C VAL A 64 -0.52 -2.13 6.78
N LEU A 65 0.09 -1.12 6.15
CA LEU A 65 -0.53 -0.43 5.03
C LEU A 65 -0.07 -1.06 3.72
N VAL A 66 -1.02 -1.59 2.96
CA VAL A 66 -0.78 -2.18 1.65
C VAL A 66 -1.35 -1.24 0.59
N ALA A 67 -0.57 -0.87 -0.41
CA ALA A 67 -1.05 -0.06 -1.52
C ALA A 67 -0.83 -0.75 -2.87
N ARG A 68 -1.78 -0.55 -3.78
CA ARG A 68 -1.69 -0.99 -5.17
C ARG A 68 -1.61 0.18 -6.15
N GLY A 69 -0.78 0.04 -7.19
CA GLY A 69 -0.64 1.04 -8.26
C GLY A 69 -0.34 2.44 -7.74
N GLY A 70 -1.10 3.43 -8.22
CA GLY A 70 -0.97 4.84 -7.83
C GLY A 70 -1.30 5.17 -6.37
N ALA A 71 -1.73 4.21 -5.55
CA ALA A 71 -1.89 4.43 -4.12
C ALA A 71 -0.55 4.39 -3.35
N GLY A 72 0.49 3.80 -3.95
CA GLY A 72 1.81 3.67 -3.32
C GLY A 72 2.41 4.99 -2.84
N PRO A 73 2.47 6.04 -3.68
CA PRO A 73 2.97 7.36 -3.27
C PRO A 73 2.16 8.03 -2.16
N LEU A 74 0.93 7.57 -1.89
CA LEU A 74 0.03 8.13 -0.88
C LEU A 74 0.23 7.50 0.51
N LEU A 75 0.88 6.33 0.59
CA LEU A 75 1.10 5.60 1.85
C LEU A 75 1.74 6.43 2.97
N PRO A 76 2.80 7.24 2.73
CA PRO A 76 3.43 8.00 3.80
C PRO A 76 2.47 9.00 4.47
N ALA A 77 1.57 9.61 3.69
CA ALA A 77 0.61 10.57 4.22
C ALA A 77 -0.55 9.89 4.94
N VAL A 78 -1.00 8.72 4.47
CA VAL A 78 -1.95 7.90 5.22
C VAL A 78 -1.34 7.46 6.55
N ALA A 79 -0.10 7.00 6.55
CA ALA A 79 0.62 6.61 7.76
C ALA A 79 0.77 7.74 8.76
N LEU A 80 1.14 8.94 8.29
CA LEU A 80 1.21 10.13 9.13
C LEU A 80 -0.14 10.44 9.79
N ALA A 81 -1.24 10.34 9.03
CA ALA A 81 -2.59 10.52 9.57
C ALA A 81 -2.95 9.45 10.62
N GLN A 82 -2.57 8.18 10.41
CA GLN A 82 -2.79 7.11 11.39
C GLN A 82 -1.96 7.31 12.67
N ARG A 83 -0.70 7.73 12.53
CA ARG A 83 0.17 8.06 13.67
C ARG A 83 -0.38 9.24 14.48
N ALA A 84 -0.89 10.27 13.81
CA ALA A 84 -1.56 11.39 14.47
C ALA A 84 -2.83 10.96 15.23
N ALA A 85 -3.47 9.86 14.81
CA ALA A 85 -4.58 9.21 15.50
C ALA A 85 -4.14 8.11 16.48
N HIS A 86 -2.87 8.11 16.90
CA HIS A 86 -2.27 7.16 17.85
C HIS A 86 -2.30 5.69 17.42
N ARG A 87 -2.37 5.42 16.11
CA ARG A 87 -2.23 4.06 15.55
C ARG A 87 -0.84 3.91 14.96
N ALA A 88 -0.01 3.08 15.59
CA ALA A 88 1.31 2.77 15.08
C ALA A 88 1.22 2.06 13.72
N VAL A 89 2.08 2.45 12.78
CA VAL A 89 2.24 1.75 11.50
C VAL A 89 3.42 0.80 11.65
N GLY A 90 3.14 -0.49 11.57
CA GLY A 90 4.13 -1.56 11.71
C GLY A 90 4.89 -1.85 10.43
N GLY A 91 4.32 -1.58 9.26
CA GLY A 91 5.00 -1.78 8.00
C GLY A 91 4.20 -1.35 6.77
N TYR A 92 4.87 -1.40 5.62
CA TYR A 92 4.34 -1.02 4.33
C TYR A 92 4.51 -2.15 3.32
N VAL A 93 3.49 -2.42 2.51
CA VAL A 93 3.58 -3.36 1.38
C VAL A 93 3.11 -2.68 0.10
N PHE A 94 3.95 -2.72 -0.92
CA PHE A 94 3.66 -2.16 -2.24
C PHE A 94 3.32 -3.31 -3.20
N VAL A 95 2.12 -3.32 -3.78
CA VAL A 95 1.65 -4.34 -4.73
C VAL A 95 1.51 -3.71 -6.11
N ASP A 96 2.42 -4.01 -7.02
CA ASP A 96 2.44 -3.38 -8.36
C ASP A 96 2.33 -1.85 -8.29
N ALA A 97 2.92 -1.27 -7.24
CA ALA A 97 2.72 0.12 -6.86
C ALA A 97 3.95 0.96 -7.14
N GLU A 98 3.72 2.24 -7.39
CA GLU A 98 4.79 3.24 -7.45
C GLU A 98 5.34 3.50 -6.04
N LEU A 99 6.66 3.70 -5.94
CA LEU A 99 7.26 4.07 -4.67
C LEU A 99 7.14 5.58 -4.41
N PRO A 100 6.93 6.01 -3.16
CA PRO A 100 7.01 7.42 -2.80
C PRO A 100 8.35 8.02 -3.23
N ARG A 101 8.28 9.15 -3.94
CA ARG A 101 9.45 9.92 -4.36
C ARG A 101 9.38 11.33 -3.75
N PRO A 102 10.50 11.90 -3.28
CA PRO A 102 10.54 13.29 -2.85
C PRO A 102 10.14 14.24 -4.00
N GLN A 103 9.49 15.37 -3.65
CA GLN A 103 8.82 16.28 -4.59
C GLN A 103 9.66 16.73 -5.78
N HIS A 104 10.99 16.82 -5.66
CA HIS A 104 11.87 17.22 -6.76
C HIS A 104 12.02 16.16 -7.88
N ALA A 105 11.53 14.94 -7.66
CA ALA A 105 11.63 13.82 -8.61
C ALA A 105 10.26 13.35 -9.14
N GLN A 106 9.16 14.02 -8.80
CA GLN A 106 7.84 13.68 -9.35
C GLN A 106 7.71 14.27 -10.76
N ARG A 107 7.77 13.43 -11.79
CA ARG A 107 7.34 13.81 -13.14
C ARG A 107 5.84 14.16 -13.10
N HIS A 108 5.47 15.16 -13.88
CA HIS A 108 4.19 15.85 -13.97
C HIS A 108 2.94 15.00 -14.33
N ASP A 109 2.92 13.68 -14.11
CA ASP A 109 2.09 12.79 -14.95
C ASP A 109 0.82 12.22 -14.31
N HIS A 110 0.48 12.60 -13.09
CA HIS A 110 -0.84 12.27 -12.52
C HIS A 110 -1.42 13.54 -11.92
N GLY A 111 -2.50 14.08 -12.50
CA GLY A 111 -3.08 15.40 -12.22
C GLY A 111 -3.60 15.68 -10.79
N GLY A 112 -3.02 15.07 -9.76
CA GLY A 112 -3.20 15.39 -8.35
C GLY A 112 -2.12 16.35 -7.83
N GLN A 113 -2.47 17.10 -6.78
CA GLN A 113 -1.51 17.90 -6.01
C GLN A 113 -0.42 16.98 -5.41
N PRO A 114 0.87 17.31 -5.55
CA PRO A 114 1.95 16.49 -5.02
C PRO A 114 1.85 16.41 -3.50
N ILE A 115 1.83 15.20 -2.95
CA ILE A 115 1.82 14.99 -1.52
C ILE A 115 3.26 14.99 -1.00
N PRO A 116 3.63 15.86 -0.05
CA PRO A 116 4.95 15.83 0.56
C PRO A 116 5.20 14.46 1.21
N VAL A 117 6.31 13.81 0.84
CA VAL A 117 6.81 12.63 1.56
C VAL A 117 7.51 13.14 2.83
N PRO A 118 7.15 12.64 4.03
CA PRO A 118 7.84 13.00 5.26
C PRO A 118 9.35 12.74 5.19
N PRO A 119 10.19 13.61 5.77
CA PRO A 119 11.65 13.48 5.69
C PRO A 119 12.21 12.25 6.40
N ASP A 120 11.46 11.70 7.36
CA ASP A 120 11.76 10.52 8.16
C ASP A 120 11.29 9.20 7.51
N TRP A 121 10.74 9.26 6.29
CA TRP A 121 10.24 8.08 5.59
C TRP A 121 11.38 7.29 4.90
N PRO A 122 11.36 5.93 4.94
CA PRO A 122 10.40 5.07 5.64
C PRO A 122 10.72 4.94 7.14
N GLU A 123 9.69 5.11 7.97
CA GLU A 123 9.79 4.96 9.43
C GLU A 123 9.49 3.53 9.92
N ALA A 124 9.08 2.63 9.03
CA ALA A 124 8.74 1.24 9.30
C ALA A 124 9.20 0.32 8.15
N PRO A 125 9.38 -1.00 8.39
CA PRO A 125 9.75 -1.97 7.36
C PRO A 125 8.86 -1.91 6.12
N CYS A 126 9.46 -2.05 4.95
CA CYS A 126 8.78 -2.01 3.66
C CYS A 126 9.02 -3.31 2.90
N GLY A 127 8.00 -3.81 2.22
CA GLY A 127 8.06 -4.94 1.30
C GLY A 127 7.45 -4.59 -0.05
N TYR A 128 7.86 -5.31 -1.10
CA TYR A 128 7.33 -5.13 -2.45
C TYR A 128 6.84 -6.45 -3.03
N LEU A 129 5.68 -6.45 -3.68
CA LEU A 129 5.13 -7.59 -4.39
C LEU A 129 4.78 -7.19 -5.82
N ARG A 130 5.26 -7.95 -6.79
CA ARG A 130 4.92 -7.79 -8.21
C ARG A 130 4.12 -8.99 -8.72
N THR A 131 2.94 -8.75 -9.28
CA THR A 131 2.10 -9.79 -9.89
C THR A 131 2.47 -10.04 -11.35
N LEU A 132 2.06 -11.20 -11.89
CA LEU A 132 2.27 -11.57 -13.29
C LEU A 132 1.42 -10.75 -14.26
N ASP A 133 0.21 -10.36 -13.84
CA ASP A 133 -0.74 -9.60 -14.67
C ASP A 133 -0.27 -8.16 -14.92
N ALA A 134 0.71 -7.69 -14.15
CA ALA A 134 1.43 -6.46 -14.40
C ALA A 134 2.35 -6.52 -15.64
N GLY A 135 2.24 -7.56 -16.49
CA GLY A 135 2.96 -7.69 -17.76
C GLY A 135 2.76 -6.51 -18.74
N ASP A 136 1.69 -5.74 -18.57
CA ASP A 136 1.42 -4.48 -19.28
C ASP A 136 1.64 -3.21 -18.41
N ALA A 137 1.97 -3.36 -17.12
CA ALA A 137 2.35 -2.23 -16.28
C ALA A 137 3.76 -1.79 -16.70
N GLY A 138 3.89 -0.56 -17.19
CA GLY A 138 5.08 -0.04 -17.84
C GLY A 138 6.40 -0.12 -17.05
N ASP A 139 7.46 0.44 -17.63
CA ASP A 139 8.84 0.42 -17.10
C ASP A 139 8.94 0.85 -15.61
N ASP A 140 7.98 1.65 -15.13
CA ASP A 140 7.88 2.16 -13.77
C ASP A 140 7.74 1.07 -12.69
N THR A 141 6.94 0.01 -12.88
CA THR A 141 6.82 -1.09 -11.92
C THR A 141 8.12 -1.90 -11.85
N GLY A 142 8.77 -2.09 -13.01
CA GLY A 142 10.09 -2.70 -13.08
C GLY A 142 11.14 -1.87 -12.34
N GLN A 143 11.08 -0.55 -12.45
CA GLN A 143 11.95 0.36 -11.70
C GLN A 143 11.67 0.31 -10.19
N ALA A 144 10.40 0.28 -9.77
CA ALA A 144 10.02 0.20 -8.36
C ALA A 144 10.57 -1.07 -7.67
N VAL A 145 10.49 -2.23 -8.32
CA VAL A 145 11.10 -3.48 -7.81
C VAL A 145 12.61 -3.34 -7.66
N ARG A 146 13.30 -2.77 -8.66
CA ARG A 146 14.75 -2.54 -8.60
C ARG A 146 15.11 -1.62 -7.43
N GLU A 147 14.36 -0.55 -7.22
CA GLU A 147 14.55 0.37 -6.10
C GLU A 147 14.30 -0.30 -4.75
N ALA A 148 13.25 -1.11 -4.62
CA ALA A 148 12.97 -1.87 -3.40
C ALA A 148 14.14 -2.81 -3.03
N ARG A 149 14.69 -3.52 -4.02
CA ARG A 149 15.87 -4.39 -3.83
C ARG A 149 17.11 -3.59 -3.42
N LEU A 150 17.36 -2.45 -4.05
CA LEU A 150 18.49 -1.57 -3.69
C LEU A 150 18.38 -1.03 -2.26
N ARG A 151 17.15 -0.89 -1.75
CA ARG A 151 16.87 -0.51 -0.35
C ARG A 151 16.91 -1.69 0.62
N GLY A 152 17.14 -2.92 0.13
CA GLY A 152 17.18 -4.14 0.95
C GLY A 152 15.81 -4.62 1.42
N TRP A 153 14.73 -4.21 0.78
CA TRP A 153 13.37 -4.60 1.15
C TRP A 153 13.07 -6.03 0.69
N PRO A 154 12.34 -6.84 1.47
CA PRO A 154 11.80 -8.12 1.00
C PRO A 154 10.96 -7.92 -0.27
N THR A 155 11.22 -8.71 -1.31
CA THR A 155 10.49 -8.64 -2.58
C THR A 155 9.96 -10.00 -3.01
N ALA A 156 8.68 -10.07 -3.39
CA ALA A 156 8.07 -11.21 -4.08
C ALA A 156 7.73 -10.81 -5.52
N GLU A 157 8.03 -11.64 -6.50
CA GLU A 157 7.82 -11.32 -7.92
C GLU A 157 7.12 -12.45 -8.65
N ARG A 158 6.44 -12.08 -9.74
CA ARG A 158 5.80 -13.03 -10.65
C ARG A 158 4.78 -13.90 -9.92
N VAL A 159 4.03 -13.27 -9.02
CA VAL A 159 2.94 -13.90 -8.27
C VAL A 159 1.69 -13.93 -9.16
N PRO A 160 1.06 -15.09 -9.41
CA PRO A 160 -0.23 -15.14 -10.09
C PRO A 160 -1.32 -14.57 -9.17
N ALA A 161 -2.34 -13.90 -9.73
CA ALA A 161 -3.46 -13.33 -8.98
C ALA A 161 -4.06 -14.25 -7.89
N PRO A 162 -4.33 -15.56 -8.12
CA PRO A 162 -4.88 -16.43 -7.09
C PRO A 162 -3.96 -16.63 -5.86
N ASP A 163 -2.64 -16.49 -6.03
CA ASP A 163 -1.67 -16.67 -4.95
C ASP A 163 -1.29 -15.35 -4.26
N LEU A 164 -1.94 -14.25 -4.63
CA LEU A 164 -1.63 -12.92 -4.11
C LEU A 164 -1.86 -12.81 -2.60
N ALA A 165 -2.96 -13.33 -2.08
CA ALA A 165 -3.26 -13.29 -0.65
C ALA A 165 -2.19 -14.02 0.17
N ARG A 166 -1.82 -15.24 -0.24
CA ARG A 166 -0.77 -16.02 0.41
C ARG A 166 0.59 -15.33 0.36
N SER A 167 0.98 -14.86 -0.82
CA SER A 167 2.26 -14.17 -1.01
C SER A 167 2.34 -12.87 -0.20
N LEU A 168 1.21 -12.16 -0.04
CA LEU A 168 1.12 -10.99 0.80
C LEU A 168 1.26 -11.33 2.29
N ALA A 169 0.60 -12.40 2.76
CA ALA A 169 0.73 -12.87 4.14
C ALA A 169 2.17 -13.31 4.48
N ASP A 170 2.82 -14.04 3.57
CA ASP A 170 4.22 -14.47 3.72
C ASP A 170 5.15 -13.25 3.78
N LEU A 171 4.94 -12.27 2.89
CA LEU A 171 5.73 -11.05 2.84
C LEU A 171 5.59 -10.23 4.12
N ILE A 172 4.37 -10.06 4.64
CA ILE A 172 4.10 -9.34 5.90
C ILE A 172 4.71 -10.07 7.10
N SER A 173 4.70 -11.40 7.07
CA SER A 173 5.35 -12.21 8.11
C SER A 173 6.87 -12.01 8.13
N ALA A 174 7.47 -11.71 6.97
CA ALA A 174 8.91 -11.46 6.81
C ALA A 174 9.36 -10.01 7.14
N LEU A 175 8.43 -9.06 7.26
CA LEU A 175 8.71 -7.70 7.73
C LEU A 175 8.99 -7.65 9.23
#